data_AF-A0A2P6V653-F1
#
_entry.id   AF-A0A2P6V653-F1
#
_cell.length_a   1.000
_cell.length_b   1.000
_cell.length_c   1.000
_cell.angle_alpha   90.00
_cell.angle_beta   90.00
_cell.angle_gamma   90.00
#
_symmetry.space_group_name_H-M   'P 1'
#
loop_
_entity.id
_entity.type
_entity.pdbx_description
1 polymer ?
#
loop_
_entity_poly.entity_id
_entity_poly.type
_entity_poly.pdbx_seq_one_letter_code
_entity_poly.pdbx_strand_id
1 'polypeptide(L)' 'MLNAFYNTFVRRNSVYVATIILGAFAGEMAVHKIGDGLWESHNEGKLFKHMGLEEKQ' A
#
# COMPACT_ATOMS: atom_id res chain seq x y z
N MET A 1 -13.54 15.79 15.65
CA MET A 1 -12.94 14.80 14.71
C MET A 1 -12.43 13.55 15.43
N LEU A 2 -11.52 13.67 16.41
CA LEU A 2 -10.96 12.51 17.13
C LEU A 2 -12.03 11.65 17.83
N ASN A 3 -13.03 12.27 18.45
CA ASN A 3 -14.16 11.56 19.08
C ASN A 3 -15.02 10.77 18.07
N ALA A 4 -15.17 11.25 16.84
CA ALA A 4 -15.92 10.54 15.81
C ALA A 4 -15.11 9.33 15.31
N PHE A 5 -13.82 9.53 15.02
CA PHE A 5 -12.93 8.44 14.62
C PHE A 5 -12.86 7.32 15.67
N TYR A 6 -12.67 7.68 16.94
CA TYR A 6 -12.61 6.72 18.04
C TYR A 6 -13.90 5.92 18.14
N ASN A 7 -15.06 6.58 18.13
CA ASN A 7 -16.35 5.91 18.25
C ASN A 7 -16.66 5.00 17.04
N THR A 8 -16.21 5.37 15.83
CA THR A 8 -16.49 4.60 14.61
C THR A 8 -15.56 3.41 14.45
N PHE A 9 -14.25 3.57 14.68
CA PHE A 9 -13.27 2.56 14.29
C PHE A 9 -12.58 1.86 15.47
N VAL A 10 -12.48 2.51 16.63
CA VAL A 10 -11.62 2.04 17.73
C VAL A 10 -12.40 1.50 18.92
N ARG A 11 -13.56 2.08 19.24
CA ARG A 11 -14.30 1.81 20.49
C ARG A 11 -14.76 0.36 20.65
N ARG A 12 -15.07 -0.36 19.56
CA ARG A 12 -15.53 -1.75 19.59
C ARG A 12 -14.41 -2.67 19.13
N ASN A 13 -13.97 -3.60 19.97
CA ASN A 13 -12.86 -4.52 19.67
C ASN A 13 -13.01 -5.25 18.33
N SER A 14 -14.21 -5.76 18.01
CA SER A 14 -14.45 -6.45 16.74
C SER A 14 -14.26 -5.53 15.52
N VAL A 15 -14.75 -4.30 15.60
CA VAL A 15 -14.58 -3.28 14.55
C VAL A 15 -13.12 -2.83 14.47
N TYR A 16 -12.46 -2.68 15.61
CA TYR A 16 -11.06 -2.27 15.69
C TYR A 16 -10.12 -3.27 15.02
N VAL A 17 -10.26 -4.56 15.34
CA VAL A 17 -9.45 -5.61 14.72
C VAL A 17 -9.69 -5.68 13.20
N ALA A 18 -10.95 -5.62 12.76
CA ALA A 18 -11.27 -5.59 11.33
C ALA A 18 -10.67 -4.37 10.63
N THR A 19 -10.73 -3.19 11.28
CA THR A 19 -10.15 -1.95 10.76
C THR A 19 -8.63 -2.06 10.62
N ILE A 20 -7.94 -2.68 11.59
CA ILE A 20 -6.49 -2.91 11.52
C ILE A 20 -6.16 -3.82 10.34
N ILE A 21 -6.86 -4.96 10.21
CA ILE A 21 -6.58 -5.94 9.16
C ILE A 21 -6.79 -5.31 7.78
N LEU A 22 -7.93 -4.66 7.56
CA LEU A 22 -8.23 -3.99 6.29
C LEU A 22 -7.26 -2.84 6.01
N GLY A 23 -6.92 -2.05 7.04
CA GLY A 23 -5.95 -0.99 6.94
C GLY A 23 -4.55 -1.50 6.59
N ALA A 24 -4.16 -2.66 7.11
CA ALA A 24 -2.88 -3.29 6.79
C ALA A 24 -2.82 -3.73 5.33
N PHE A 25 -3.84 -4.44 4.83
CA PHE A 25 -3.88 -4.83 3.42
C PHE A 25 -3.89 -3.63 2.46
N ALA A 26 -4.73 -2.62 2.75
CA ALA A 26 -4.78 -1.41 1.94
C ALA A 26 -3.45 -0.64 2.00
N GLY A 27 -2.85 -0.56 3.19
CA GLY A 27 -1.57 0.09 3.42
C GLY A 27 -0.42 -0.60 2.70
N GLU A 28 -0.33 -1.93 2.76
CA GLU A 28 0.66 -2.73 2.05
C GLU A 28 0.61 -2.45 0.54
N MET A 29 -0.59 -2.54 -0.06
CA MET A 29 -0.78 -2.26 -1.49
C MET A 29 -0.35 -0.84 -1.86
N ALA A 30 -0.71 0.15 -1.04
CA ALA A 30 -0.37 1.55 -1.28
C ALA A 30 1.14 1.78 -1.17
N VAL A 31 1.78 1.31 -0.10
CA VAL A 31 3.22 1.47 0.12
C VAL A 31 4.02 0.75 -0.96
N HIS A 32 3.63 -0.47 -1.32
CA HIS A 32 4.31 -1.24 -2.36
C HIS A 32 4.25 -0.51 -3.71
N LYS A 33 3.05 -0.10 -4.16
CA LYS A 33 2.88 0.60 -5.44
C LYS A 33 3.62 1.93 -5.48
N ILE A 34 3.56 2.71 -4.41
CA ILE A 34 4.24 4.01 -4.34
C ILE A 34 5.75 3.80 -4.29
N GLY A 35 6.22 2.87 -3.45
CA GLY A 35 7.64 2.55 -3.31
C GLY A 35 8.26 2.10 -4.63
N ASP A 36 7.62 1.14 -5.30
CA ASP A 36 8.08 0.63 -6.60
C ASP A 36 8.05 1.72 -7.67
N GLY A 37 7.02 2.56 -7.69
CA GLY A 37 6.92 3.68 -8.63
C GLY A 37 8.03 4.71 -8.42
N LEU A 38 8.34 5.07 -7.17
CA LEU A 38 9.43 5.98 -6.85
C LEU A 38 10.79 5.37 -7.21
N TRP A 39 10.99 4.09 -6.88
CA TRP A 39 12.21 3.37 -7.22
C TRP A 39 12.41 3.26 -8.74
N GLU A 40 11.36 2.92 -9.47
CA GLU A 40 11.38 2.80 -10.92
C GLU A 40 11.66 4.13 -11.59
N SER A 41 10.99 5.21 -11.16
CA SER A 41 11.24 6.55 -11.66
C SER A 41 12.68 6.99 -11.42
N HIS A 42 13.26 6.65 -10.26
CA HIS A 42 14.65 6.96 -9.98
C HIS A 42 15.65 6.14 -10.82
N ASN A 43 15.27 4.93 -11.23
CA ASN A 43 16.13 3.99 -11.95
C ASN A 43 15.74 3.84 -13.43
N GLU A 44 15.08 4.85 -13.99
CA GLU A 44 14.63 4.86 -15.38
C GLU A 44 15.78 4.54 -16.35
N GLY A 45 15.53 3.60 -17.27
CA GLY A 45 16.50 3.12 -18.25
C GLY A 45 17.56 2.14 -17.71
N LYS A 46 17.58 1.86 -16.40
CA LYS A 46 18.52 0.89 -15.78
C LYS A 46 17.87 -0.45 -15.47
N LEU A 47 16.55 -0.50 -15.34
CA LEU A 47 15.83 -1.72 -15.02
C LEU A 47 15.69 -2.63 -16.25
N PHE A 48 15.74 -3.94 -16.02
CA PHE A 48 15.59 -4.95 -17.06
C PHE A 48 14.30 -4.79 -17.89
N LYS A 49 13.20 -4.42 -17.22
CA LYS A 49 11.91 -4.09 -17.83
C LYS A 49 11.94 -2.92 -18.81
N HIS A 50 12.84 -1.95 -18.61
CA HIS A 50 13.00 -0.81 -19.53
C HIS A 50 13.81 -1.17 -20.77
N MET A 51 14.62 -2.23 -20.69
CA MET A 51 15.47 -2.70 -21.79
C MET A 51 14.72 -3.60 -22.78
N GLY A 52 13.42 -3.86 -22.57
CA GLY A 52 12.61 -4.73 -23.43
C GLY A 52 13.00 -6.20 -23.35
N LEU A 53 13.72 -6.59 -22.31
CA LEU A 53 14.21 -7.96 -22.10
C LEU A 53 13.28 -8.76 -21.18
N GLU A 54 12.22 -8.16 -20.63
CA GLU A 54 11.19 -8.90 -19.92
C GLU A 54 10.44 -9.84 -20.88
N GLU A 55 10.52 -11.14 -20.62
CA GLU A 55 9.55 -12.07 -21.19
C GLU A 55 8.17 -11.72 -20.66
N LYS A 56 7.22 -11.46 -21.56
CA LYS A 56 5.80 -11.43 -21.21
C LYS A 56 5.40 -12.84 -20.77
N GLN A 57 5.26 -13.05 -19.47
CA GLN A 57 4.57 -14.23 -18.94
C GLN A 57 3.07 -14.18 -19.24
#